data_AF-K6XEW5-F1
#
_entry.id   AF-K6XEW5-F1
#
_cell.length_a   1.000
_cell.length_b   1.000
_cell.length_c   1.000
_cell.angle_alpha   90.00
_cell.angle_beta   90.00
_cell.angle_gamma   90.00
#
_symmetry.space_group_name_H-M   'P 1'
#
loop_
_entity.id
_entity.type
_entity.pdbx_description
1 polymer ?
#
loop_
_entity_poly.entity_id
_entity_poly.type
_entity_poly.pdbx_seq_one_letter_code
_entity_poly.pdbx_strand_id
1 'polypeptide(L)'
;MLGDSRTHGPDLRRAVQGYYDALDADDMESVLEFFSGDVLYQRPGYQRMVGIDDVRRYYEQGRLIAPGRHVLRTLVVEGNNVAAHGEYEGDLKEGGRRTVGFAAFFVFDGNGRAAEHTTYFFTPSV
;
A
#
# COMPACT_ATOMS: atom_id res chain seq x y z
N MET A 1 -14.77 -4.89 40.04
CA MET A 1 -14.72 -5.26 38.61
C MET A 1 -13.61 -4.43 37.97
N LEU A 2 -12.43 -5.00 37.83
CA LEU A 2 -11.34 -4.45 37.00
C LEU A 2 -11.63 -5.02 35.60
N GLY A 3 -11.93 -4.26 34.55
CA GLY A 3 -11.18 -3.15 33.98
C GLY A 3 -10.75 -3.64 32.59
N ASP A 4 -11.28 -3.06 31.52
CA ASP A 4 -10.72 -3.25 30.18
C ASP A 4 -11.00 -2.00 29.32
N SER A 5 -10.36 -0.89 29.69
CA SER A 5 -10.13 0.20 28.74
C SER A 5 -9.05 -0.26 27.77
N ARG A 6 -9.45 -1.10 26.81
CA ARG A 6 -8.66 -1.29 25.59
C ARG A 6 -8.62 0.05 24.86
N THR A 7 -7.54 0.79 25.04
CA THR A 7 -7.09 1.77 24.05
C THR A 7 -7.04 1.03 22.71
N HIS A 8 -8.02 1.28 21.84
CA HIS A 8 -7.99 0.75 20.49
C HIS A 8 -6.74 1.35 19.85
N GLY A 9 -5.79 0.49 19.47
CA GLY A 9 -4.69 0.89 18.60
C GLY A 9 -5.23 1.49 17.29
N PRO A 10 -4.35 2.04 16.45
CA PRO A 10 -4.76 2.64 15.18
C PRO A 10 -5.59 1.65 14.35
N ASP A 11 -6.66 2.14 13.70
CA ASP A 11 -7.48 1.34 12.80
C ASP A 11 -6.70 1.05 11.50
N LEU A 12 -5.95 -0.06 11.51
CA LEU A 12 -5.07 -0.44 10.41
C LEU A 12 -5.84 -0.77 9.12
N ARG A 13 -7.10 -1.23 9.22
CA ARG A 13 -7.95 -1.43 8.05
C ARG A 13 -8.21 -0.09 7.37
N ARG A 14 -8.59 0.93 8.14
CA ARG A 14 -8.83 2.27 7.63
C ARG A 14 -7.54 2.92 7.11
N ALA A 15 -6.41 2.70 7.79
CA ALA A 15 -5.10 3.21 7.35
C ALA A 15 -4.72 2.68 5.96
N VAL A 16 -4.84 1.36 5.74
CA VAL A 16 -4.52 0.77 4.42
C VAL A 16 -5.52 1.21 3.34
N GLN A 17 -6.81 1.34 3.66
CA GLN A 17 -7.77 1.89 2.70
C GLN A 17 -7.40 3.33 2.30
N GLY A 18 -7.07 4.18 3.29
CA GLY A 18 -6.65 5.55 3.05
C GLY A 18 -5.37 5.66 2.23
N TYR A 19 -4.41 4.76 2.41
CA TYR A 19 -3.21 4.68 1.57
C TYR A 19 -3.54 4.45 0.09
N TYR A 20 -4.45 3.52 -0.22
CA TYR A 20 -4.86 3.29 -1.61
C TYR A 20 -5.70 4.44 -2.17
N ASP A 21 -6.57 5.04 -1.36
CA ASP A 21 -7.35 6.22 -1.77
C ASP A 21 -6.42 7.40 -2.08
N ALA A 22 -5.39 7.63 -1.28
CA ALA A 22 -4.36 8.65 -1.52
C ALA A 22 -3.54 8.36 -2.79
N LEU A 23 -3.15 7.10 -3.00
CA LEU A 23 -2.49 6.69 -4.25
C LEU A 23 -3.36 6.94 -5.48
N ASP A 24 -4.67 6.73 -5.38
CA ASP A 24 -5.60 6.93 -6.50
C ASP A 24 -5.90 8.42 -6.75
N ALA A 25 -5.83 9.24 -5.72
CA ALA A 25 -5.99 10.70 -5.78
C ALA A 25 -4.70 11.47 -6.13
N ASP A 26 -3.59 10.76 -6.34
CA ASP A 26 -2.24 11.33 -6.54
C ASP A 26 -1.77 12.23 -5.37
N ASP A 27 -2.27 11.96 -4.16
CA ASP A 27 -1.89 12.67 -2.93
C ASP A 27 -0.60 12.08 -2.34
N MET A 28 0.53 12.50 -2.89
CA MET A 28 1.84 11.98 -2.51
C MET A 28 2.24 12.32 -1.07
N GLU A 29 1.74 13.42 -0.51
CA GLU A 29 2.00 13.77 0.89
C GLU A 29 1.36 12.71 1.80
N SER A 30 0.07 12.43 1.62
CA SER A 30 -0.64 11.38 2.37
C SER A 30 -0.04 9.98 2.15
N VAL A 31 0.45 9.68 0.94
CA VAL A 31 1.13 8.41 0.64
C VAL A 31 2.44 8.28 1.42
N LEU A 32 3.26 9.32 1.46
CA LEU A 32 4.51 9.29 2.23
C LEU A 32 4.23 9.33 3.74
N GLU A 33 3.15 9.99 4.16
CA GLU A 33 2.62 9.95 5.52
C GLU A 33 2.00 8.59 5.91
N PHE A 34 1.99 7.58 5.06
CA PHE A 34 1.56 6.26 5.47
C PHE A 34 2.71 5.44 6.08
N PHE A 35 3.94 5.66 5.62
CA PHE A 35 5.11 4.84 5.94
C PHE A 35 5.89 5.33 7.16
N SER A 36 6.58 4.45 7.86
CA SER A 36 7.56 4.86 8.87
C SER A 36 8.78 5.50 8.20
N GLY A 37 9.60 6.23 8.97
CA GLY A 37 10.81 6.87 8.44
C GLY A 37 11.86 5.85 7.93
N ASP A 38 11.88 4.67 8.52
CA ASP A 38 12.81 3.55 8.27
C ASP A 38 12.18 2.40 7.45
N VAL A 39 11.08 2.67 6.75
CA VAL A 39 10.30 1.66 6.01
C VAL A 39 11.14 0.77 5.10
N LEU A 40 10.82 -0.53 5.10
CA LEU A 40 11.32 -1.49 4.11
C LEU A 40 10.24 -1.76 3.07
N TYR A 41 10.44 -1.29 1.83
CA TYR A 41 9.47 -1.49 0.75
C TYR A 41 10.07 -2.38 -0.37
N GLN A 42 9.38 -3.48 -0.67
CA GLN A 42 9.68 -4.40 -1.75
C GLN A 42 8.55 -4.50 -2.76
N ARG A 43 8.89 -4.53 -4.05
CA ARG A 43 7.95 -4.80 -5.14
C ARG A 43 8.67 -5.38 -6.36
N PRO A 44 8.02 -6.24 -7.17
CA PRO A 44 8.60 -6.83 -8.38
C PRO A 44 9.20 -5.79 -9.32
N GLY A 45 10.41 -6.09 -9.83
CA GLY A 45 11.13 -5.25 -10.80
C GLY A 45 12.00 -4.14 -10.21
N TYR A 46 12.05 -3.99 -8.88
CA TYR A 46 12.81 -2.94 -8.21
C TYR A 46 13.72 -3.53 -7.12
N GLN A 47 14.82 -2.85 -6.85
CA GLN A 47 15.59 -3.13 -5.63
C GLN A 47 14.75 -2.78 -4.39
N ARG A 48 15.05 -3.44 -3.27
CA ARG A 48 14.46 -3.11 -1.98
C ARG A 48 14.76 -1.65 -1.65
N MET A 49 13.72 -0.89 -1.33
CA MET A 49 13.80 0.49 -0.85
C MET A 49 13.93 0.49 0.67
N VAL A 50 14.87 1.28 1.20
CA VAL A 50 15.15 1.38 2.64
C VAL A 50 15.04 2.84 3.09
N GLY A 51 14.03 3.10 3.91
CA GLY A 51 13.71 4.43 4.43
C GLY A 51 12.84 5.26 3.50
N ILE A 52 12.23 6.30 4.07
CA ILE A 52 11.22 7.12 3.39
C ILE A 52 11.77 7.87 2.16
N ASP A 53 13.05 8.21 2.15
CA ASP A 53 13.66 8.93 1.03
C ASP A 53 13.78 8.05 -0.23
N ASP A 54 14.03 6.75 -0.08
CA ASP A 54 14.00 5.80 -1.20
C ASP A 54 12.57 5.68 -1.76
N VAL A 55 11.57 5.60 -0.87
CA VAL A 55 10.16 5.51 -1.25
C VAL A 55 9.70 6.79 -1.96
N ARG A 56 10.11 7.96 -1.48
CA ARG A 56 9.85 9.25 -2.13
C ARG A 56 10.43 9.28 -3.54
N ARG A 57 11.72 8.93 -3.70
CA ARG A 57 12.36 8.87 -5.02
C ARG A 57 11.61 7.95 -5.98
N TYR A 58 11.14 6.80 -5.49
CA TYR A 58 10.35 5.87 -6.29
C TYR A 58 9.05 6.50 -6.82
N TYR A 59 8.32 7.22 -5.97
CA TYR A 59 7.08 7.88 -6.39
C TYR A 59 7.33 9.09 -7.31
N GLU A 60 8.38 9.86 -7.08
CA GLU A 60 8.74 11.04 -7.90
C GLU A 60 9.30 10.67 -9.29
N GLN A 61 10.07 9.58 -9.41
CA GLN A 61 10.73 9.18 -10.66
C GLN A 61 9.81 8.45 -11.64
N GLY A 62 8.51 8.43 -11.36
CA GLY A 62 7.49 7.95 -12.27
C GLY A 62 6.92 6.62 -11.81
N ARG A 63 5.71 6.67 -11.26
CA ARG A 63 4.79 5.53 -11.38
C ARG A 63 4.64 5.26 -12.88
N LEU A 64 5.18 4.12 -13.34
CA LEU A 64 4.96 3.61 -14.71
C LEU A 64 3.51 3.16 -14.95
N ILE A 65 2.60 3.47 -14.02
CA ILE A 65 1.22 3.03 -14.04
C ILE A 65 0.39 4.23 -14.50
N ALA A 66 -0.35 4.07 -15.59
CA ALA A 66 -1.31 5.06 -16.06
C ALA A 66 -2.32 5.40 -14.95
N PRO A 67 -2.95 6.59 -14.94
CA PRO A 67 -4.01 6.91 -13.99
C PRO A 67 -5.06 5.81 -13.90
N GLY A 68 -5.52 5.52 -12.69
CA GLY A 68 -6.34 4.37 -12.41
C GLY A 68 -6.66 4.25 -10.94
N ARG A 69 -7.42 3.22 -10.59
CA ARG A 69 -8.02 3.04 -9.27
C ARG A 69 -7.72 1.65 -8.71
N HIS A 70 -7.41 1.58 -7.43
CA HIS A 70 -7.35 0.33 -6.68
C HIS A 70 -8.75 -0.09 -6.23
N VAL A 71 -9.08 -1.35 -6.51
CA VAL A 71 -10.29 -2.02 -6.00
C VAL A 71 -9.86 -3.11 -5.03
N LEU A 72 -10.00 -2.83 -3.73
CA LEU A 72 -9.72 -3.83 -2.69
C LEU A 72 -10.87 -4.84 -2.63
N ARG A 73 -10.57 -6.11 -2.94
CA ARG A 73 -11.52 -7.22 -2.84
C ARG A 73 -11.51 -7.83 -1.44
N THR A 74 -10.33 -7.95 -0.84
CA THR A 74 -10.15 -8.50 0.50
C THR A 74 -9.11 -7.67 1.25
N LEU A 75 -9.40 -7.42 2.52
CA LEU A 75 -8.44 -6.87 3.48
C LEU A 75 -8.52 -7.69 4.76
N VAL A 76 -7.40 -8.21 5.23
CA VAL A 76 -7.28 -9.00 6.46
C VAL A 76 -6.35 -8.27 7.41
N VAL A 77 -6.76 -8.12 8.67
CA VAL A 77 -5.96 -7.48 9.73
C VAL A 77 -5.72 -8.51 10.83
N GLU A 78 -4.46 -8.71 11.19
CA GLU A 78 -4.04 -9.61 12.27
C GLU A 78 -2.91 -8.96 13.08
N GLY A 79 -3.25 -8.45 14.27
CA GLY A 79 -2.33 -7.66 15.08
C GLY A 79 -1.85 -6.44 14.30
N ASN A 80 -0.53 -6.36 14.07
CA ASN A 80 0.10 -5.29 13.29
C ASN A 80 0.26 -5.62 11.80
N ASN A 81 -0.23 -6.78 11.36
CA ASN A 81 -0.12 -7.21 9.97
C ASN A 81 -1.41 -6.90 9.22
N VAL A 82 -1.27 -6.40 7.99
CA VAL A 82 -2.40 -6.25 7.07
C VAL A 82 -2.06 -6.89 5.74
N ALA A 83 -2.98 -7.71 5.24
CA ALA A 83 -2.92 -8.25 3.89
C ALA A 83 -4.05 -7.65 3.05
N ALA A 84 -3.70 -7.03 1.93
CA ALA A 84 -4.62 -6.50 0.94
C ALA A 84 -4.56 -7.36 -0.32
N HIS A 85 -5.71 -7.69 -0.88
CA HIS A 85 -5.83 -8.34 -2.19
C HIS A 85 -6.89 -7.62 -3.01
N GLY A 86 -6.57 -7.36 -4.27
CA GLY A 86 -7.43 -6.56 -5.11
C GLY A 86 -6.94 -6.49 -6.54
N GLU A 87 -7.48 -5.51 -7.25
CA GLU A 87 -7.14 -5.22 -8.63
C GLU A 87 -6.83 -3.75 -8.77
N TYR A 88 -5.82 -3.43 -9.57
CA TYR A 88 -5.61 -2.10 -10.10
C TYR A 88 -6.28 -1.99 -11.46
N GLU A 89 -7.13 -1.00 -11.64
CA GLU A 89 -7.85 -0.74 -12.88
C GLU A 89 -7.40 0.59 -13.47
N GLY A 90 -6.65 0.57 -14.58
CA GLY A 90 -6.13 1.77 -15.24
C GLY A 90 -6.57 1.89 -16.70
N ASP A 91 -6.63 3.12 -17.19
CA ASP A 91 -6.98 3.39 -18.59
C ASP A 91 -5.74 3.25 -19.50
N LEU A 92 -5.93 2.59 -20.63
CA LEU A 92 -4.96 2.55 -21.72
C LEU A 92 -5.10 3.80 -22.59
N LYS A 93 -3.97 4.30 -23.11
CA LYS A 93 -3.92 5.43 -24.06
C LYS A 93 -4.80 5.24 -25.31
N GLU A 94 -5.19 4.02 -25.65
CA GLU A 94 -5.99 3.67 -26.83
C GLU A 94 -7.47 3.33 -26.51
N GLY A 95 -7.97 3.66 -25.31
CA GLY A 95 -9.41 3.54 -24.99
C GLY A 95 -9.86 2.18 -24.45
N GLY A 96 -8.96 1.43 -23.81
CA GLY A 96 -9.28 0.18 -23.10
C GLY A 96 -8.95 0.25 -21.61
N ARG A 97 -9.47 -0.69 -20.81
CA ARG A 97 -9.14 -0.82 -19.38
C ARG A 97 -8.16 -1.98 -19.19
N ARG A 98 -7.05 -1.77 -18.49
CA ARG A 98 -6.24 -2.88 -17.98
C ARG A 98 -6.48 -3.06 -16.50
N THR A 99 -6.73 -4.33 -16.16
CA THR A 99 -6.85 -4.78 -14.79
C THR A 99 -5.64 -5.64 -14.46
N VAL A 100 -4.95 -5.31 -13.37
CA VAL A 100 -3.84 -6.11 -12.85
C VAL A 100 -4.17 -6.49 -11.41
N GLY A 101 -4.31 -7.79 -11.16
CA GLY A 101 -4.49 -8.30 -9.80
C GLY A 101 -3.23 -8.07 -8.96
N PHE A 102 -3.40 -7.82 -7.66
CA PHE A 102 -2.28 -7.67 -6.74
C PHE A 102 -2.60 -8.24 -5.36
N ALA A 103 -1.54 -8.59 -4.65
CA ALA A 103 -1.56 -8.81 -3.21
C ALA A 103 -0.49 -7.92 -2.57
N ALA A 104 -0.81 -7.26 -1.45
CA ALA A 104 0.14 -6.44 -0.71
C ALA A 104 0.08 -6.78 0.77
N PHE A 105 1.24 -6.81 1.41
CA PHE A 105 1.41 -7.13 2.82
C PHE A 105 2.07 -5.95 3.51
N PHE A 106 1.55 -5.59 4.68
CA PHE A 106 2.01 -4.48 5.49
C PHE A 106 2.31 -4.96 6.90
N VAL A 107 3.40 -4.47 7.48
CA VAL A 107 3.68 -4.59 8.91
C VAL A 107 3.74 -3.18 9.49
N PHE A 108 2.92 -2.92 10.50
CA PHE A 108 2.81 -1.62 11.16
C PHE A 108 3.65 -1.53 12.44
N ASP A 109 4.26 -0.37 12.67
CA ASP A 109 4.94 -0.05 13.93
C ASP A 109 3.94 0.29 15.05
N GLY A 110 4.46 0.54 16.25
CA GLY A 110 3.64 0.93 17.42
C GLY A 110 2.94 2.29 17.29
N ASN A 111 3.29 3.10 16.28
CA ASN A 111 2.70 4.41 16.00
C ASN A 111 1.63 4.34 14.89
N GLY A 112 1.38 3.15 14.32
CA GLY A 112 0.43 2.97 13.22
C GLY A 112 0.97 3.37 11.86
N ARG A 113 2.29 3.39 11.68
CA ARG A 113 2.95 3.65 10.39
C ARG A 113 3.44 2.34 9.79
N ALA A 114 3.35 2.21 8.46
CA ALA A 114 3.83 1.01 7.78
C ALA A 114 5.36 0.97 7.78
N ALA A 115 5.93 0.05 8.56
CA ALA A 115 7.37 -0.20 8.66
C ALA A 115 7.85 -1.20 7.61
N GLU A 116 6.99 -2.11 7.17
CA GLU A 116 7.27 -2.97 6.02
C GLU A 116 6.09 -2.96 5.06
N HIS A 117 6.39 -2.98 3.76
CA HIS A 117 5.41 -3.13 2.70
C HIS A 117 5.97 -4.00 1.59
N THR A 118 5.27 -5.06 1.21
CA THR A 118 5.64 -5.90 0.07
C THR A 118 4.44 -6.07 -0.86
N THR A 119 4.62 -5.74 -2.14
CA THR A 119 3.58 -5.93 -3.17
C THR A 119 3.93 -7.09 -4.09
N TYR A 120 2.93 -7.86 -4.52
CA TYR A 120 2.99 -8.88 -5.55
C TYR A 120 1.94 -8.58 -6.60
N PHE A 121 2.25 -8.86 -7.88
CA PHE A 121 1.29 -8.72 -8.98
C PHE A 121 0.93 -10.10 -9.53
N PHE A 122 -0.33 -10.27 -9.88
CA PHE A 122 -0.83 -11.45 -10.56
C PHE A 122 -0.51 -11.31 -12.05
N THR A 123 0.69 -11.73 -12.43
CA THR A 123 1.17 -11.74 -13.82
C THR A 123 1.45 -13.17 -14.26
N PRO A 124 1.33 -13.49 -15.56
CA PRO A 124 1.78 -14.77 -16.10
C PRO A 124 3.24 -15.02 -15.69
N SER A 125 3.51 -16.20 -15.14
CA SER A 125 4.85 -16.58 -14.64
C SER A 125 5.57 -17.58 -15.54
N VAL A 126 4.88 -18.16 -16.52
CA VAL A 126 5.39 -19.07 -17.57
C VAL A 126 4.53 -18.98 -18.82
#